data_AF-A0A2H1WWX9-F1
#
_entry.id   AF-A0A2H1WWX9-F1
#
_cell.length_a   1.000
_cell.length_b   1.000
_cell.length_c   1.000
_cell.angle_alpha   90.00
_cell.angle_beta   90.00
_cell.angle_gamma   90.00
#
_symmetry.space_group_name_H-M   'P 1'
#
loop_
_entity.id
_entity.type
_entity.pdbx_description
1 polymer ?
#
loop_
_entity_poly.entity_id
_entity_poly.type
_entity_poly.pdbx_seq_one_letter_code
_entity_poly.pdbx_strand_id
1 'polypeptide(L)'
;LNVADLSDNDDDIDIDVDECLIPTVQERNAAAEPACDSDLTLFQAEVLRREDDANDRALRDITTDDCYTFAWSKDRTTFLGRRETFTGTSGPTFEVTDQTRAIDVFDKIFDTDFIDHLCVETNRNAEQKIALMREQNKIAPHSRFHHWSPTDRDEMVSFLAIIILQGLYPLPEEEAYFNLYMPSQEIVIDESLLKWHGRLNFAQKISSKAAQVGVKTYELCESSSGYLWKFFVYAGKDKATSTTHNTDVQNAQTNDRLVGDEATRFTDDETNDRPDNDGPTNRLMTGDSGDRPTNATAKIVYDLIEPLLHRGHTVIMDNFYNSPLLLRSLKKQKTDCFGTLRLNREFVPDSIKTLTKTELRKGEVVATYSSDLAILVWRDANLVSMISTYHNLQIGTQDKYNRLTYKPSIVLDYNRSMGGVDRKDQFLSAQPLERLRNRIWYKKLFRRLYNAAIFNCFVIFSSFHRKISHRQFRTVLAEDLLRRHRQIDLTTESRCLNMKSKTTGQETTTLIKRRHKTQARTIVEANHFPIRTGSKNTCCWMCPKKTRTIWKCEECDVNLCI
;
A
#
# COMPACT_ATOMS: atom_id res chain seq x y z
N LEU A 1 27.53 -42.57 33.38
CA LEU A 1 27.62 -43.75 32.49
C LEU A 1 26.86 -43.42 31.23
N ASN A 2 27.54 -43.63 30.09
CA ASN A 2 27.10 -43.50 28.70
C ASN A 2 27.04 -42.10 28.08
N VAL A 3 28.17 -41.83 27.40
CA VAL A 3 28.36 -41.01 26.21
C VAL A 3 27.71 -41.72 25.00
N ALA A 4 26.96 -41.00 24.16
CA ALA A 4 27.03 -41.03 22.69
C ALA A 4 25.77 -40.41 22.03
N ASP A 5 26.02 -39.74 20.90
CA ASP A 5 25.09 -39.31 19.84
C ASP A 5 24.20 -38.08 20.10
N LEU A 6 24.83 -36.90 19.97
CA LEU A 6 24.17 -35.72 19.40
C LEU A 6 24.87 -35.42 18.07
N SER A 7 24.32 -35.99 17.00
CA SER A 7 24.61 -35.61 15.62
C SER A 7 23.88 -34.31 15.28
N ASP A 8 24.66 -33.33 14.85
CA ASP A 8 24.33 -32.23 13.93
C ASP A 8 22.87 -32.16 13.46
N ASN A 9 22.13 -31.19 14.01
CA ASN A 9 21.14 -30.45 13.26
C ASN A 9 21.54 -28.97 13.33
N ASP A 10 22.38 -28.58 12.37
CA ASP A 10 22.41 -27.21 11.86
C ASP A 10 21.03 -26.94 11.22
N ASP A 11 20.04 -26.63 12.05
CA ASP A 11 18.91 -25.83 11.59
C ASP A 11 19.41 -24.39 11.64
N ASP A 12 20.02 -23.97 10.52
CA ASP A 12 20.05 -22.56 10.13
C ASP A 12 18.64 -22.01 10.36
N ILE A 13 18.48 -21.22 11.41
CA ILE A 13 17.34 -20.33 11.55
C ILE A 13 17.55 -19.30 10.43
N ASP A 14 17.08 -19.66 9.23
CA ASP A 14 16.60 -18.70 8.26
C ASP A 14 15.59 -17.85 9.03
N ILE A 15 16.04 -16.68 9.47
CA ILE A 15 15.15 -15.61 9.83
C ILE A 15 14.49 -15.23 8.50
N ASP A 16 13.38 -15.91 8.22
CA ASP A 16 12.40 -15.52 7.23
C ASP A 16 11.99 -14.07 7.58
N VAL A 17 12.66 -13.12 6.96
CA VAL A 17 12.15 -11.74 6.83
C VAL A 17 11.12 -11.76 5.69
N ASP A 18 10.12 -12.63 5.82
CA ASP A 18 8.96 -12.67 4.95
C ASP A 18 7.73 -13.10 5.75
N GLU A 19 7.21 -12.16 6.52
CA GLU A 19 5.77 -11.99 6.68
C GLU A 19 5.53 -10.58 7.22
N CYS A 20 5.71 -9.57 6.36
CA CYS A 20 4.73 -8.50 6.40
C CYS A 20 3.40 -9.19 6.14
N LEU A 21 2.67 -9.51 7.20
CA LEU A 21 1.33 -10.10 7.22
C LEU A 21 0.48 -9.40 6.17
N ILE A 22 0.50 -9.89 4.93
CA ILE A 22 -0.51 -9.53 3.94
C ILE A 22 -1.72 -10.29 4.45
N PRO A 23 -2.77 -9.61 4.96
CA PRO A 23 -3.93 -10.31 5.43
C PRO A 23 -4.43 -11.19 4.28
N THR A 24 -4.60 -12.48 4.53
CA THR A 24 -5.32 -13.37 3.62
C THR A 24 -6.78 -12.92 3.63
N VAL A 25 -7.11 -11.97 2.77
CA VAL A 25 -8.46 -11.41 2.68
C VAL A 25 -9.38 -12.46 2.04
N GLN A 26 -10.52 -12.70 2.70
CA GLN A 26 -11.60 -13.55 2.19
C GLN A 26 -12.05 -13.09 0.79
N GLU A 27 -12.17 -14.04 -0.14
CA GLU A 27 -12.80 -13.77 -1.44
C GLU A 27 -14.23 -13.24 -1.25
N ARG A 28 -14.60 -12.22 -2.02
CA ARG A 28 -15.94 -11.62 -1.92
C ARG A 28 -17.04 -12.66 -2.14
N ASN A 29 -18.03 -12.58 -1.26
CA ASN A 29 -19.16 -13.49 -1.25
C ASN A 29 -20.46 -12.70 -1.11
N ALA A 30 -21.30 -12.73 -2.15
CA ALA A 30 -22.64 -12.13 -2.10
C ALA A 30 -23.47 -12.58 -0.89
N ALA A 31 -23.23 -13.78 -0.36
CA ALA A 31 -23.93 -14.28 0.83
C ALA A 31 -23.53 -13.59 2.14
N ALA A 32 -22.46 -12.78 2.13
CA ALA A 32 -22.06 -11.93 3.25
C ALA A 32 -22.80 -10.58 3.26
N GLU A 33 -23.50 -10.24 2.18
CA GLU A 33 -24.24 -8.98 2.07
C GLU A 33 -25.69 -9.16 2.58
N PRO A 34 -26.20 -8.20 3.37
CA PRO A 34 -27.56 -8.27 3.88
C PRO A 34 -28.57 -8.05 2.75
N ALA A 35 -29.44 -9.02 2.51
CA ALA A 35 -30.49 -8.91 1.49
C ALA A 35 -31.78 -8.27 2.03
N CYS A 36 -32.05 -8.42 3.33
CA CYS A 36 -33.22 -7.85 3.99
C CYS A 36 -32.89 -7.38 5.43
N ASP A 37 -33.77 -6.54 5.98
CA ASP A 37 -33.60 -5.92 7.30
C ASP A 37 -33.40 -6.92 8.44
N SER A 38 -33.87 -8.17 8.29
CA SER A 38 -33.69 -9.23 9.30
C SER A 38 -32.23 -9.65 9.50
N ASP A 39 -31.34 -9.26 8.59
CA ASP A 39 -29.89 -9.48 8.70
C ASP A 39 -29.18 -8.36 9.48
N LEU A 40 -29.91 -7.32 9.91
CA LEU A 40 -29.37 -6.09 10.47
C LEU A 40 -29.94 -5.81 11.87
N THR A 41 -29.22 -4.99 12.63
CA THR A 41 -29.80 -4.39 13.85
C THR A 41 -30.89 -3.37 13.46
N LEU A 42 -31.84 -3.12 14.37
CA LEU A 42 -32.91 -2.13 14.12
C LEU A 42 -32.38 -0.75 13.73
N PHE A 43 -31.28 -0.31 14.37
CA PHE A 43 -30.64 0.96 14.06
C PHE A 43 -30.04 0.97 12.64
N GLN A 44 -29.30 -0.09 12.27
CA GLN A 44 -28.73 -0.21 10.93
C GLN A 44 -29.82 -0.25 9.86
N ALA A 45 -30.88 -1.05 10.06
CA ALA A 45 -31.99 -1.13 9.13
C ALA A 45 -32.68 0.23 8.95
N GLU A 46 -32.89 0.99 10.02
CA GLU A 46 -33.50 2.32 9.95
C GLU A 46 -32.62 3.33 9.20
N VAL A 47 -31.30 3.32 9.44
CA VAL A 47 -30.36 4.18 8.70
C VAL A 47 -30.40 3.86 7.21
N LEU A 48 -30.29 2.58 6.84
CA LEU A 48 -30.31 2.16 5.45
C LEU A 48 -31.64 2.47 4.76
N ARG A 49 -32.78 2.28 5.42
CA ARG A 49 -34.10 2.65 4.86
C ARG A 49 -34.16 4.14 4.52
N ARG A 50 -33.70 5.02 5.40
CA ARG A 50 -33.68 6.48 5.14
C ARG A 50 -32.79 6.83 3.95
N GLU A 51 -31.63 6.19 3.84
CA GLU A 51 -30.73 6.37 2.70
C GLU A 51 -31.36 5.86 1.41
N ASP A 52 -31.94 4.65 1.42
CA ASP A 52 -32.61 4.03 0.28
C ASP A 52 -33.78 4.89 -0.21
N ASP A 53 -34.63 5.37 0.70
CA ASP A 53 -35.76 6.26 0.39
C ASP A 53 -35.29 7.59 -0.22
N ALA A 54 -34.20 8.17 0.30
CA ALA A 54 -33.63 9.40 -0.26
C ALA A 54 -33.07 9.16 -1.67
N ASN A 55 -32.38 8.03 -1.87
CA ASN A 55 -31.84 7.64 -3.16
C ASN A 55 -32.93 7.36 -4.20
N ASP A 56 -33.98 6.64 -3.83
CA ASP A 56 -35.11 6.31 -4.72
C ASP A 56 -35.88 7.59 -5.12
N ARG A 57 -36.08 8.54 -4.20
CA ARG A 57 -36.63 9.87 -4.55
C ARG A 57 -35.78 10.61 -5.56
N ALA A 58 -34.47 10.72 -5.31
CA ALA A 58 -33.60 11.45 -6.22
C ALA A 58 -33.40 10.75 -7.58
N LEU A 59 -33.58 9.42 -7.62
CA LEU A 59 -33.65 8.64 -8.87
C LEU A 59 -34.86 9.03 -9.72
N ARG A 60 -36.01 9.34 -9.12
CA ARG A 60 -37.20 9.79 -9.84
C ARG A 60 -36.93 11.10 -10.58
N ASP A 61 -36.21 12.04 -9.95
CA ASP A 61 -35.89 13.34 -10.55
C ASP A 61 -35.03 13.25 -11.83
N ILE A 62 -34.24 12.18 -11.98
CA ILE A 62 -33.33 11.98 -13.12
C ILE A 62 -33.82 10.93 -14.14
N THR A 63 -34.99 10.32 -13.90
CA THR A 63 -35.54 9.28 -14.77
C THR A 63 -36.86 9.72 -15.41
N THR A 64 -37.13 9.22 -16.61
CA THR A 64 -38.35 9.55 -17.36
C THR A 64 -39.55 8.72 -16.86
N ASP A 65 -40.76 9.30 -16.95
CA ASP A 65 -42.01 8.68 -16.46
C ASP A 65 -42.28 7.28 -17.03
N ASP A 66 -41.80 7.01 -18.23
CA ASP A 66 -41.92 5.72 -18.92
C ASP A 66 -41.03 4.61 -18.31
N CYS A 67 -40.30 4.89 -17.22
CA CYS A 67 -39.54 3.90 -16.45
C CYS A 67 -40.31 3.35 -15.22
N TYR A 68 -41.41 3.98 -14.80
CA TYR A 68 -42.04 3.68 -13.50
C TYR A 68 -42.99 2.48 -13.48
N THR A 69 -43.33 1.91 -14.64
CA THR A 69 -44.29 0.79 -14.70
C THR A 69 -43.60 -0.56 -14.71
N PHE A 70 -43.68 -1.32 -13.62
CA PHE A 70 -43.12 -2.68 -13.52
C PHE A 70 -44.23 -3.73 -13.50
N ALA A 71 -44.44 -4.41 -14.63
CA ALA A 71 -45.34 -5.56 -14.72
C ALA A 71 -44.58 -6.83 -14.27
N TRP A 72 -44.54 -7.06 -12.96
CA TRP A 72 -43.86 -8.23 -12.38
C TRP A 72 -44.66 -9.51 -12.58
N SER A 73 -43.97 -10.58 -12.96
CA SER A 73 -44.54 -11.91 -13.23
C SER A 73 -43.63 -13.00 -12.67
N LYS A 74 -44.24 -14.12 -12.23
CA LYS A 74 -43.50 -15.34 -11.87
C LYS A 74 -43.19 -16.20 -13.09
N ASP A 75 -43.81 -15.91 -14.24
CA ASP A 75 -43.54 -16.63 -15.47
C ASP A 75 -42.17 -16.22 -16.04
N ARG A 76 -41.25 -17.19 -16.09
CA ARG A 76 -39.90 -17.03 -16.64
C ARG A 76 -39.89 -16.62 -18.11
N THR A 77 -40.97 -16.81 -18.86
CA THR A 77 -41.03 -16.40 -20.27
C THR A 77 -41.22 -14.89 -20.45
N THR A 78 -41.63 -14.19 -19.39
CA THR A 78 -41.82 -12.71 -19.37
C THR A 78 -40.52 -11.96 -19.64
N PHE A 79 -39.39 -12.53 -19.22
CA PHE A 79 -38.07 -11.95 -19.34
C PHE A 79 -37.20 -12.83 -20.25
N LEU A 80 -36.54 -12.21 -21.21
CA LEU A 80 -35.55 -12.88 -22.03
C LEU A 80 -34.20 -12.21 -21.85
N GLY A 81 -33.37 -12.81 -21.00
CA GLY A 81 -32.06 -12.29 -20.68
C GLY A 81 -31.15 -12.23 -21.90
N ARG A 82 -30.94 -11.02 -22.42
CA ARG A 82 -30.07 -10.73 -23.58
C ARG A 82 -29.15 -9.56 -23.24
N ARG A 83 -27.85 -9.81 -23.40
CA ARG A 83 -26.84 -8.76 -23.26
C ARG A 83 -26.93 -7.77 -24.42
N GLU A 84 -26.64 -6.52 -24.11
CA GLU A 84 -26.31 -5.50 -25.08
C GLU A 84 -25.05 -5.87 -25.86
N THR A 85 -24.96 -5.40 -27.10
CA THR A 85 -23.77 -5.64 -27.93
C THR A 85 -22.71 -4.61 -27.60
N PHE A 86 -21.55 -5.08 -27.12
CA PHE A 86 -20.40 -4.22 -26.87
C PHE A 86 -19.81 -3.70 -28.19
N THR A 87 -19.63 -2.38 -28.30
CA THR A 87 -19.17 -1.71 -29.54
C THR A 87 -17.77 -1.09 -29.44
N GLY A 88 -17.10 -1.22 -28.28
CA GLY A 88 -15.77 -0.66 -28.05
C GLY A 88 -14.61 -1.62 -28.34
N THR A 89 -13.39 -1.11 -28.20
CA THR A 89 -12.16 -1.90 -28.19
C THR A 89 -11.64 -2.03 -26.76
N SER A 90 -11.42 -3.24 -26.29
CA SER A 90 -10.91 -3.51 -24.95
C SER A 90 -9.38 -3.43 -24.90
N GLY A 91 -8.83 -2.83 -23.85
CA GLY A 91 -7.39 -2.75 -23.60
C GLY A 91 -6.85 -1.32 -23.64
N PRO A 92 -5.50 -1.17 -23.66
CA PRO A 92 -4.87 0.14 -23.78
C PRO A 92 -5.27 0.86 -25.08
N THR A 93 -5.37 2.19 -25.02
CA THR A 93 -5.71 3.05 -26.17
C THR A 93 -4.51 3.35 -27.08
N PHE A 94 -3.33 2.89 -26.69
CA PHE A 94 -2.10 2.99 -27.46
C PHE A 94 -1.45 1.60 -27.54
N GLU A 95 -0.62 1.40 -28.56
CA GLU A 95 0.05 0.13 -28.78
C GLU A 95 1.11 -0.13 -27.70
N VAL A 96 1.05 -1.31 -27.08
CA VAL A 96 2.05 -1.83 -26.15
C VAL A 96 2.79 -2.96 -26.85
N THR A 97 4.09 -2.77 -27.06
CA THR A 97 4.96 -3.69 -27.81
C THR A 97 6.01 -4.31 -26.88
N ASP A 98 6.82 -5.23 -27.39
CA ASP A 98 7.95 -5.80 -26.64
C ASP A 98 9.04 -4.77 -26.29
N GLN A 99 9.09 -3.63 -26.99
CA GLN A 99 10.04 -2.54 -26.69
C GLN A 99 9.48 -1.50 -25.71
N THR A 100 8.18 -1.52 -25.41
CA THR A 100 7.59 -0.59 -24.45
C THR A 100 8.20 -0.82 -23.06
N ARG A 101 8.75 0.23 -22.43
CA ARG A 101 9.27 0.15 -21.06
C ARG A 101 8.23 0.60 -20.04
N ALA A 102 8.45 0.26 -18.78
CA ALA A 102 7.57 0.67 -17.69
C ALA A 102 7.43 2.20 -17.60
N ILE A 103 8.53 2.92 -17.79
CA ILE A 103 8.55 4.39 -17.78
C ILE A 103 7.76 5.00 -18.94
N ASP A 104 7.73 4.35 -20.12
CA ASP A 104 6.99 4.88 -21.28
C ASP A 104 5.47 4.82 -21.03
N VAL A 105 5.00 3.85 -20.24
CA VAL A 105 3.60 3.78 -19.76
C VAL A 105 3.36 4.81 -18.66
N PHE A 106 4.32 5.00 -17.76
CA PHE A 106 4.23 6.00 -16.68
C PHE A 106 4.05 7.41 -17.25
N ASP A 107 4.84 7.78 -18.26
CA ASP A 107 4.79 9.09 -18.93
C ASP A 107 3.44 9.36 -19.63
N LYS A 108 2.63 8.33 -19.89
CA LYS A 108 1.25 8.48 -20.41
C LYS A 108 0.25 8.87 -19.33
N ILE A 109 0.52 8.55 -18.07
CA ILE A 109 -0.35 8.89 -16.93
C ILE A 109 0.17 10.14 -16.21
N PHE A 110 1.48 10.27 -16.09
CA PHE A 110 2.19 11.39 -15.48
C PHE A 110 2.94 12.15 -16.58
N ASP A 111 2.18 12.85 -17.41
CA ASP A 111 2.74 13.65 -18.48
C ASP A 111 3.54 14.86 -17.95
N THR A 112 4.23 15.54 -18.87
CA THR A 112 5.05 16.70 -18.53
C THR A 112 4.24 17.81 -17.87
N ASP A 113 3.00 18.03 -18.32
CA ASP A 113 2.15 19.11 -17.84
C ASP A 113 1.73 18.86 -16.39
N PHE A 114 1.40 17.62 -16.05
CA PHE A 114 1.08 17.22 -14.68
C PHE A 114 2.29 17.36 -13.75
N ILE A 115 3.47 16.91 -14.18
CA ILE A 115 4.70 17.05 -13.37
C ILE A 115 5.08 18.53 -13.20
N ASP A 116 4.95 19.33 -14.26
CA ASP A 116 5.22 20.76 -14.22
C ASP A 116 4.24 21.47 -13.27
N HIS A 117 2.97 21.06 -13.26
CA HIS A 117 1.98 21.56 -12.30
C HIS A 117 2.36 21.22 -10.86
N LEU A 118 2.84 20.00 -10.58
CA LEU A 118 3.34 19.63 -9.25
C LEU A 118 4.53 20.51 -8.83
N CYS A 119 5.47 20.80 -9.74
CA CYS A 119 6.61 21.65 -9.46
C CYS A 119 6.16 23.08 -9.14
N VAL A 120 5.30 23.67 -9.98
CA VAL A 120 4.77 25.03 -9.81
C VAL A 120 4.06 25.20 -8.48
N GLU A 121 3.13 24.31 -8.13
CA GLU A 121 2.37 24.43 -6.88
C GLU A 121 3.23 24.12 -5.64
N THR A 122 4.21 23.22 -5.76
CA THR A 122 5.16 22.94 -4.67
C THR A 122 6.04 24.15 -4.38
N ASN A 123 6.57 24.79 -5.42
CA ASN A 123 7.40 25.99 -5.32
C ASN A 123 6.61 27.16 -4.76
N ARG A 124 5.39 27.39 -5.28
CA ARG A 124 4.49 28.44 -4.75
C ARG A 124 4.23 28.26 -3.26
N ASN A 125 3.90 27.04 -2.82
CA ASN A 125 3.66 26.75 -1.41
C ASN A 125 4.93 26.94 -0.56
N ALA A 126 6.11 26.56 -1.06
CA ALA A 126 7.37 26.78 -0.35
C ALA A 126 7.67 28.28 -0.20
N GLU A 127 7.54 29.06 -1.27
CA GLU A 127 7.74 30.51 -1.27
C GLU A 127 6.82 31.22 -0.27
N GLN A 128 5.52 30.90 -0.29
CA GLN A 128 4.53 31.46 0.64
C GLN A 128 4.88 31.15 2.10
N LYS A 129 5.28 29.90 2.40
CA LYS A 129 5.67 29.51 3.77
C LYS A 129 6.93 30.21 4.23
N ILE A 130 7.95 30.30 3.38
CA ILE A 130 9.21 30.96 3.71
C ILE A 130 8.96 32.46 3.94
N ALA A 131 8.14 33.11 3.10
CA ALA A 131 7.77 34.52 3.27
C ALA A 131 7.07 34.75 4.63
N LEU A 132 6.05 33.97 4.95
CA LEU A 132 5.32 34.06 6.22
C LEU A 132 6.25 33.85 7.43
N MET A 133 7.13 32.85 7.39
CA MET A 133 8.08 32.58 8.48
C MET A 133 9.11 33.70 8.65
N ARG A 134 9.51 34.38 7.56
CA ARG A 134 10.38 35.56 7.62
C ARG A 134 9.69 36.73 8.30
N GLU A 135 8.44 37.01 7.92
CA GLU A 135 7.63 38.08 8.52
C GLU A 135 7.43 37.86 10.04
N GLN A 136 7.22 36.61 10.46
CA GLN A 136 7.05 36.26 11.86
C GLN A 136 8.37 36.08 12.63
N ASN A 137 9.52 36.29 11.99
CA ASN A 137 10.86 36.04 12.54
C ASN A 137 11.02 34.63 13.14
N LYS A 138 10.37 33.63 12.54
CA LYS A 138 10.37 32.22 12.99
C LYS A 138 11.43 31.35 12.32
N ILE A 139 12.22 31.90 11.40
CA ILE A 139 13.29 31.14 10.74
C ILE A 139 14.54 31.16 11.62
N ALA A 140 14.91 30.00 12.17
CA ALA A 140 16.15 29.84 12.90
C ALA A 140 17.38 30.24 12.05
N PRO A 141 18.45 30.81 12.64
CA PRO A 141 19.62 31.27 11.89
C PRO A 141 20.30 30.21 11.02
N HIS A 142 20.24 28.94 11.45
CA HIS A 142 20.83 27.79 10.76
C HIS A 142 19.80 26.97 9.97
N SER A 143 18.60 27.52 9.74
CA SER A 143 17.55 26.83 8.99
C SER A 143 17.94 26.62 7.53
N ARG A 144 17.61 25.44 7.00
CA ARG A 144 17.78 25.12 5.57
C ARG A 144 16.93 26.02 4.67
N PHE A 145 15.88 26.66 5.20
CA PHE A 145 15.04 27.59 4.42
C PHE A 145 15.79 28.81 3.89
N HIS A 146 16.95 29.16 4.44
CA HIS A 146 17.81 30.21 3.89
C HIS A 146 18.46 29.82 2.56
N HIS A 147 18.60 28.53 2.29
CA HIS A 147 19.26 27.98 1.11
C HIS A 147 18.28 27.22 0.22
N TRP A 148 16.98 27.45 0.39
CA TRP A 148 15.97 26.78 -0.43
C TRP A 148 16.09 27.22 -1.89
N SER A 149 15.95 26.25 -2.79
CA SER A 149 15.88 26.45 -4.23
C SER A 149 14.59 25.84 -4.79
N PRO A 150 14.00 26.41 -5.85
CA PRO A 150 12.84 25.84 -6.50
C PRO A 150 13.09 24.42 -6.99
N THR A 151 12.10 23.55 -6.77
CA THR A 151 12.06 22.18 -7.27
C THR A 151 11.81 22.17 -8.77
N ASP A 152 12.61 21.38 -9.48
CA ASP A 152 12.50 21.15 -10.92
C ASP A 152 11.88 19.78 -11.22
N ARG A 153 11.68 19.51 -12.52
CA ARG A 153 11.10 18.26 -13.01
C ARG A 153 11.92 17.05 -12.58
N ASP A 154 13.24 17.15 -12.64
CA ASP A 154 14.14 16.05 -12.32
C ASP A 154 14.08 15.70 -10.84
N GLU A 155 14.02 16.71 -9.96
CA GLU A 155 13.81 16.53 -8.53
C GLU A 155 12.42 15.94 -8.23
N MET A 156 11.36 16.46 -8.85
CA MET A 156 10.00 15.97 -8.63
C MET A 156 9.84 14.51 -9.04
N VAL A 157 10.33 14.12 -10.23
CA VAL A 157 10.27 12.72 -10.69
C VAL A 157 11.12 11.82 -9.80
N SER A 158 12.29 12.29 -9.37
CA SER A 158 13.13 11.53 -8.44
C SER A 158 12.44 11.32 -7.09
N PHE A 159 11.76 12.33 -6.57
CA PHE A 159 10.96 12.24 -5.36
C PHE A 159 9.84 11.20 -5.50
N LEU A 160 9.12 11.20 -6.63
CA LEU A 160 8.11 10.19 -6.94
C LEU A 160 8.70 8.77 -7.03
N ALA A 161 9.88 8.62 -7.64
CA ALA A 161 10.59 7.34 -7.69
C ALA A 161 10.99 6.85 -6.28
N ILE A 162 11.47 7.74 -5.41
CA ILE A 162 11.75 7.42 -4.00
C ILE A 162 10.48 6.97 -3.28
N ILE A 163 9.32 7.61 -3.54
CA ILE A 163 8.04 7.16 -2.99
C ILE A 163 7.72 5.73 -3.45
N ILE A 164 7.95 5.38 -4.72
CA ILE A 164 7.78 4.00 -5.20
C ILE A 164 8.67 3.04 -4.41
N LEU A 165 9.95 3.37 -4.24
CA LEU A 165 10.92 2.55 -3.48
C LEU A 165 10.52 2.39 -2.01
N GLN A 166 10.02 3.45 -1.40
CA GLN A 166 9.50 3.43 -0.04
C GLN A 166 8.29 2.49 0.11
N GLY A 167 7.49 2.29 -0.94
CA GLY A 167 6.42 1.29 -0.97
C GLY A 167 6.91 -0.15 -1.10
N LEU A 168 8.10 -0.36 -1.68
CA LEU A 168 8.76 -1.65 -1.74
C LEU A 168 9.32 -2.09 -0.39
N TYR A 169 9.72 -1.11 0.43
CA TYR A 169 10.31 -1.29 1.76
C TYR A 169 9.69 -0.31 2.76
N PRO A 170 8.47 -0.56 3.24
CA PRO A 170 7.75 0.38 4.10
C PRO A 170 8.33 0.42 5.52
N LEU A 171 8.79 1.60 5.95
CA LEU A 171 9.09 1.92 7.35
C LEU A 171 7.95 2.75 7.96
N PRO A 172 7.72 2.65 9.28
CA PRO A 172 6.60 3.31 9.95
C PRO A 172 6.69 4.84 9.91
N GLU A 173 7.91 5.39 9.86
CA GLU A 173 8.19 6.82 9.88
C GLU A 173 9.14 7.19 8.74
N GLU A 174 9.04 8.42 8.23
CA GLU A 174 9.87 8.89 7.11
C GLU A 174 11.33 9.08 7.53
N GLU A 175 11.56 9.53 8.77
CA GLU A 175 12.90 9.68 9.36
C GLU A 175 13.65 8.35 9.45
N ALA A 176 12.94 7.23 9.57
CA ALA A 176 13.54 5.91 9.69
C ALA A 176 14.35 5.49 8.45
N TYR A 177 14.05 6.03 7.26
CA TYR A 177 14.85 5.77 6.06
C TYR A 177 16.23 6.45 6.09
N PHE A 178 16.40 7.43 6.97
CA PHE A 178 17.61 8.21 7.12
C PHE A 178 18.34 7.89 8.44
N ASN A 179 17.81 6.97 9.25
CA ASN A 179 18.48 6.47 10.44
C ASN A 179 19.70 5.67 10.04
N LEU A 180 20.86 6.06 10.56
CA LEU A 180 22.13 5.40 10.27
C LEU A 180 22.29 4.09 11.05
N TYR A 181 21.63 3.96 12.20
CA TYR A 181 21.81 2.84 13.13
C TYR A 181 20.57 2.64 14.02
N MET A 182 20.11 1.39 14.11
CA MET A 182 19.11 0.97 15.10
C MET A 182 19.79 0.01 16.08
N PRO A 183 19.86 0.33 17.39
CA PRO A 183 20.49 -0.54 18.37
C PRO A 183 19.87 -1.93 18.45
N SER A 184 20.70 -2.92 18.78
CA SER A 184 20.29 -4.27 19.17
C SER A 184 19.40 -4.25 20.44
N GLN A 185 18.85 -5.41 20.79
CA GLN A 185 17.85 -5.53 21.85
C GLN A 185 18.37 -5.01 23.20
N GLU A 186 19.63 -5.28 23.53
CA GLU A 186 20.27 -4.81 24.76
C GLU A 186 20.81 -3.39 24.58
N ILE A 187 20.09 -2.42 25.13
CA ILE A 187 20.50 -1.02 25.23
C ILE A 187 20.81 -0.64 26.67
N VAL A 188 21.83 0.20 26.86
CA VAL A 188 22.35 0.59 28.19
C VAL A 188 22.36 2.11 28.30
N ILE A 189 21.92 2.62 29.46
CA ILE A 189 22.06 4.03 29.83
C ILE A 189 23.10 4.12 30.93
N ASP A 190 24.12 4.95 30.73
CA ASP A 190 25.11 5.27 31.76
C ASP A 190 25.57 6.73 31.64
N GLU A 191 26.39 7.17 32.59
CA GLU A 191 26.91 8.51 32.68
C GLU A 191 28.41 8.55 32.36
N SER A 192 28.78 9.45 31.45
CA SER A 192 30.17 9.71 31.10
C SER A 192 30.61 11.09 31.60
N LEU A 193 31.93 11.25 31.79
CA LEU A 193 32.52 12.48 32.31
C LEU A 193 33.72 12.88 31.44
N LEU A 194 33.50 13.85 30.55
CA LEU A 194 34.55 14.45 29.75
C LEU A 194 35.40 15.37 30.63
N LYS A 195 36.67 15.02 30.83
CA LYS A 195 37.61 15.79 31.66
C LYS A 195 37.73 17.23 31.17
N TRP A 196 37.61 18.20 32.08
CA TRP A 196 37.73 19.62 31.77
C TRP A 196 38.41 20.36 32.92
N HIS A 197 39.37 21.24 32.58
CA HIS A 197 40.18 21.99 33.56
C HIS A 197 39.88 23.50 33.60
N GLY A 198 39.02 23.99 32.71
CA GLY A 198 38.67 25.41 32.64
C GLY A 198 37.50 25.79 33.56
N ARG A 199 37.20 27.10 33.62
CA ARG A 199 36.01 27.59 34.30
C ARG A 199 34.78 27.36 33.42
N LEU A 200 33.93 26.42 33.83
CA LEU A 200 32.66 26.13 33.17
C LEU A 200 31.59 25.95 34.25
N ASN A 201 30.50 26.70 34.14
CA ASN A 201 29.45 26.81 35.16
C ASN A 201 28.70 25.49 35.42
N PHE A 202 28.63 24.60 34.44
CA PHE A 202 27.99 23.28 34.58
C PHE A 202 28.96 22.11 34.73
N ALA A 203 30.27 22.36 34.88
CA ALA A 203 31.23 21.31 35.18
C ALA A 203 30.84 20.60 36.50
N GLN A 204 30.80 19.28 36.46
CA GLN A 204 30.47 18.43 37.59
C GLN A 204 31.73 17.87 38.22
N LYS A 205 31.76 17.83 39.55
CA LYS A 205 32.78 17.12 40.32
C LYS A 205 32.23 15.77 40.77
N ILE A 206 32.80 14.69 40.23
CA ILE A 206 32.40 13.31 40.53
C ILE A 206 33.65 12.57 40.98
N SER A 207 33.85 12.47 42.30
CA SER A 207 35.08 11.91 42.90
C SER A 207 35.36 10.47 42.51
N SER A 208 34.32 9.69 42.19
CA SER A 208 34.43 8.28 41.79
C SER A 208 34.90 8.07 40.35
N LYS A 209 34.84 9.09 39.48
CA LYS A 209 35.26 8.97 38.07
C LYS A 209 36.71 9.45 37.91
N ALA A 210 37.49 8.81 37.04
CA ALA A 210 38.92 9.10 36.85
C ALA A 210 39.20 10.57 36.44
N ALA A 211 38.29 11.20 35.69
CA ALA A 211 38.40 12.61 35.33
C ALA A 211 38.22 13.56 36.54
N GLN A 212 37.50 13.12 37.58
CA GLN A 212 37.12 13.81 38.83
C GLN A 212 36.35 15.13 38.66
N VAL A 213 36.68 15.95 37.67
CA VAL A 213 36.00 17.20 37.30
C VAL A 213 35.86 17.25 35.78
N GLY A 214 34.66 17.51 35.29
CA GLY A 214 34.39 17.47 33.86
C GLY A 214 32.96 17.83 33.46
N VAL A 215 32.67 17.75 32.17
CA VAL A 215 31.31 17.86 31.64
C VAL A 215 30.66 16.49 31.71
N LYS A 216 29.55 16.38 32.45
CA LYS A 216 28.81 15.13 32.59
C LYS A 216 27.83 14.98 31.41
N THR A 217 27.81 13.81 30.80
CA THR A 217 26.83 13.39 29.78
C THR A 217 26.03 12.19 30.28
N TYR A 218 24.74 12.13 29.92
CA TYR A 218 23.92 10.92 30.01
C TYR A 218 23.89 10.29 28.63
N GLU A 219 24.33 9.05 28.51
CA GLU A 219 24.59 8.38 27.25
C GLU A 219 23.74 7.12 27.15
N LEU A 220 22.99 6.97 26.06
CA LEU A 220 22.26 5.76 25.69
C LEU A 220 23.06 5.07 24.58
N CYS A 221 23.57 3.88 24.89
CA CYS A 221 24.43 3.10 24.00
C CYS A 221 23.83 1.72 23.72
N GLU A 222 24.18 1.14 22.57
CA GLU A 222 24.00 -0.30 22.36
C GLU A 222 25.01 -1.07 23.20
N SER A 223 24.54 -2.10 23.93
CA SER A 223 25.37 -2.91 24.83
C SER A 223 26.49 -3.65 24.10
N SER A 224 26.19 -4.22 22.92
CA SER A 224 27.12 -5.10 22.20
C SER A 224 28.29 -4.34 21.55
N SER A 225 28.02 -3.19 20.92
CA SER A 225 29.04 -2.43 20.18
C SER A 225 29.56 -1.21 20.94
N GLY A 226 28.86 -0.77 21.98
CA GLY A 226 29.09 0.54 22.60
C GLY A 226 28.64 1.72 21.72
N TYR A 227 27.86 1.48 20.65
CA TYR A 227 27.38 2.54 19.76
C TYR A 227 26.57 3.57 20.54
N LEU A 228 27.07 4.81 20.61
CA LEU A 228 26.37 5.92 21.26
C LEU A 228 25.19 6.38 20.39
N TRP A 229 23.99 5.96 20.77
CA TRP A 229 22.78 6.25 20.01
C TRP A 229 22.23 7.65 20.31
N LYS A 230 22.23 8.07 21.57
CA LYS A 230 21.77 9.40 21.98
C LYS A 230 22.47 9.83 23.26
N PHE A 231 22.74 11.13 23.42
CA PHE A 231 23.23 11.66 24.67
C PHE A 231 22.65 13.04 25.01
N PHE A 232 22.69 13.38 26.30
CA PHE A 232 22.38 14.71 26.81
C PHE A 232 23.54 15.23 27.65
N VAL A 233 23.85 16.52 27.54
CA VAL A 233 24.80 17.19 28.42
C VAL A 233 24.07 17.66 29.67
N TYR A 234 24.61 17.35 30.85
CA TYR A 234 24.09 17.88 32.09
C TYR A 234 24.58 19.32 32.29
N ALA A 235 23.67 20.28 32.09
CA ALA A 235 23.94 21.71 32.24
C ALA A 235 23.62 22.26 33.66
N GLY A 236 23.22 21.41 34.61
CA GLY A 236 22.75 21.81 35.94
C GLY A 236 21.23 21.78 36.08
N LYS A 237 20.71 22.06 37.28
CA LYS A 237 19.26 22.27 37.50
C LYS A 237 18.90 23.69 37.11
N ASP A 238 17.94 23.88 36.22
CA ASP A 238 17.29 25.18 36.07
C ASP A 238 16.72 25.59 37.43
N LYS A 239 17.12 26.75 37.93
CA LYS A 239 16.48 27.35 39.11
C LYS A 239 15.10 27.85 38.68
N ALA A 240 14.12 26.95 38.60
CA ALA A 240 12.73 27.36 38.66
C ALA A 240 12.53 28.08 40.00
N THR A 241 12.17 29.36 39.92
CA THR A 241 11.88 30.27 41.02
C THR A 241 10.79 29.68 41.92
N SER A 242 11.17 29.17 43.08
CA SER A 242 10.25 28.84 44.16
C SER A 242 9.97 30.10 44.98
N THR A 243 8.82 30.74 44.75
CA THR A 243 8.23 31.66 45.73
C THR A 243 7.30 30.88 46.65
N THR A 244 7.63 30.93 47.93
CA THR A 244 7.07 30.24 49.09
C THR A 244 5.63 30.67 49.41
N HIS A 245 4.78 29.75 49.91
CA HIS A 245 4.16 29.82 51.25
C HIS A 245 3.33 28.55 51.59
N ASN A 246 3.78 27.86 52.65
CA ASN A 246 3.08 27.16 53.77
C ASN A 246 1.55 26.89 53.67
N THR A 247 0.96 25.77 54.14
CA THR A 247 1.18 24.97 55.37
C THR A 247 0.44 23.62 55.36
N ASP A 248 0.96 22.67 56.15
CA ASP A 248 0.29 21.60 56.93
C ASP A 248 -0.24 20.28 56.35
N VAL A 249 0.57 19.24 56.61
CA VAL A 249 0.34 17.88 57.15
C VAL A 249 -1.12 17.41 57.38
N GLN A 250 -1.55 16.29 56.77
CA GLN A 250 -1.80 14.98 57.41
C GLN A 250 -2.46 13.91 56.49
N ASN A 251 -1.97 12.68 56.68
CA ASN A 251 -2.62 11.35 56.56
C ASN A 251 -2.85 10.66 55.19
N ALA A 252 -1.98 9.68 54.94
CA ALA A 252 -2.22 8.24 54.87
C ALA A 252 -3.49 7.66 54.17
N GLN A 253 -3.18 6.75 53.22
CA GLN A 253 -3.89 5.51 52.86
C GLN A 253 -5.29 5.59 52.22
N THR A 254 -5.42 5.16 50.96
CA THR A 254 -6.03 3.89 50.50
C THR A 254 -6.43 3.95 49.01
N ASN A 255 -6.48 2.75 48.40
CA ASN A 255 -6.82 2.47 47.00
C ASN A 255 -8.21 2.96 46.58
N ASP A 256 -8.32 3.39 45.31
CA ASP A 256 -9.11 2.76 44.23
C ASP A 256 -9.86 3.77 43.33
N ARG A 257 -9.94 3.42 42.04
CA ARG A 257 -10.72 4.01 40.91
C ARG A 257 -10.11 5.15 40.05
N LEU A 258 -9.60 4.69 38.89
CA LEU A 258 -9.83 5.12 37.49
C LEU A 258 -10.27 6.58 37.16
N VAL A 259 -9.52 7.16 36.19
CA VAL A 259 -9.84 8.14 35.11
C VAL A 259 -8.93 9.38 35.10
N GLY A 260 -8.39 9.71 33.91
CA GLY A 260 -7.70 10.97 33.54
C GLY A 260 -6.16 10.86 33.53
N ASP A 261 -5.50 10.84 32.37
CA ASP A 261 -4.91 12.00 31.66
C ASP A 261 -3.74 12.63 32.47
N GLU A 262 -2.54 12.92 31.96
CA GLU A 262 -2.11 13.35 30.64
C GLU A 262 -0.57 13.22 30.59
N ALA A 263 -0.03 12.64 29.52
CA ALA A 263 1.39 12.73 29.19
C ALA A 263 1.61 13.97 28.33
N THR A 264 2.29 14.97 28.88
CA THR A 264 2.71 16.20 28.19
C THR A 264 3.71 15.87 27.07
N ARG A 265 3.17 15.66 25.88
CA ARG A 265 3.90 15.81 24.61
C ARG A 265 3.92 17.28 24.24
N PHE A 266 5.11 17.75 23.91
CA PHE A 266 5.38 18.99 23.20
C PHE A 266 4.46 19.10 21.97
N THR A 267 3.54 20.06 22.01
CA THR A 267 2.76 20.53 20.87
C THR A 267 3.51 21.71 20.27
N ASP A 268 3.90 21.57 19.00
CA ASP A 268 4.16 22.71 18.14
C ASP A 268 2.84 23.45 17.92
N ASP A 269 2.81 24.69 18.39
CA ASP A 269 1.70 25.62 18.35
C ASP A 269 1.66 26.32 16.98
N GLU A 270 0.82 25.83 16.07
CA GLU A 270 0.29 26.61 14.95
C GLU A 270 -1.16 26.98 15.27
N THR A 271 -1.31 28.12 15.96
CA THR A 271 -2.58 28.83 16.10
C THR A 271 -3.02 29.35 14.72
N ASN A 272 -4.25 28.97 14.37
CA ASN A 272 -4.93 29.33 13.14
C ASN A 272 -5.92 30.47 13.47
N ASP A 273 -5.44 31.71 13.41
CA ASP A 273 -6.33 32.88 13.42
C ASP A 273 -6.90 33.08 12.01
N ARG A 274 -8.21 32.90 11.88
CA ARG A 274 -8.98 33.29 10.71
C ARG A 274 -9.19 34.82 10.74
N PRO A 275 -9.01 35.52 9.61
CA PRO A 275 -9.86 36.65 9.30
C PRO A 275 -10.89 36.21 8.27
N ASP A 276 -12.16 36.26 8.68
CA ASP A 276 -13.29 36.31 7.75
C ASP A 276 -13.09 37.53 6.83
N ASN A 277 -13.00 37.29 5.52
CA ASN A 277 -13.22 38.35 4.54
C ASN A 277 -13.92 37.77 3.30
N ASP A 278 -15.23 37.98 3.28
CA ASP A 278 -16.08 37.80 2.11
C ASP A 278 -15.65 38.76 0.99
N GLY A 279 -15.43 38.21 -0.21
CA GLY A 279 -15.20 38.99 -1.42
C GLY A 279 -15.10 38.10 -2.66
N PRO A 280 -15.80 38.41 -3.76
CA PRO A 280 -16.28 37.42 -4.72
C PRO A 280 -15.21 37.04 -5.75
N THR A 281 -15.02 35.75 -6.01
CA THR A 281 -14.21 35.29 -7.14
C THR A 281 -15.08 34.73 -8.26
N ASN A 282 -14.68 35.14 -9.46
CA ASN A 282 -15.46 35.21 -10.67
C ASN A 282 -15.78 33.85 -11.30
N ARG A 283 -16.97 33.87 -11.89
CA ARG A 283 -17.57 32.96 -12.85
C ARG A 283 -16.80 32.95 -14.17
N LEU A 284 -16.50 31.76 -14.69
CA LEU A 284 -16.41 31.44 -16.12
C LEU A 284 -16.93 30.00 -16.28
N MET A 285 -18.24 29.79 -16.34
CA MET A 285 -19.05 29.60 -17.55
C MET A 285 -18.54 28.50 -18.50
N THR A 286 -19.17 27.32 -18.41
CA THR A 286 -20.00 26.77 -19.50
C THR A 286 -21.10 25.87 -18.93
N GLY A 287 -22.36 26.09 -19.34
CA GLY A 287 -23.45 25.10 -19.27
C GLY A 287 -24.47 25.29 -18.15
N ASP A 288 -25.48 26.11 -18.42
CA ASP A 288 -26.72 26.23 -17.67
C ASP A 288 -27.60 24.99 -17.83
N SER A 289 -27.97 24.35 -16.72
CA SER A 289 -29.28 23.74 -16.50
C SER A 289 -29.44 23.44 -15.01
N GLY A 290 -30.42 24.11 -14.40
CA GLY A 290 -30.81 23.99 -13.00
C GLY A 290 -31.25 22.58 -12.58
N ASP A 291 -31.27 22.40 -11.26
CA ASP A 291 -31.59 21.18 -10.52
C ASP A 291 -30.66 19.98 -10.77
N ARG A 292 -29.59 19.90 -9.96
CA ARG A 292 -28.83 18.65 -9.78
C ARG A 292 -29.07 18.14 -8.35
N PRO A 293 -29.60 16.92 -8.16
CA PRO A 293 -29.95 16.44 -6.83
C PRO A 293 -28.71 16.20 -5.97
N THR A 294 -28.75 16.78 -4.77
CA THR A 294 -27.77 16.63 -3.70
C THR A 294 -27.88 15.21 -3.13
N ASN A 295 -26.81 14.41 -3.21
CA ASN A 295 -26.64 13.09 -2.56
C ASN A 295 -27.45 11.88 -3.10
N ALA A 296 -27.59 11.69 -4.41
CA ALA A 296 -28.15 10.44 -4.95
C ALA A 296 -27.06 9.44 -5.35
N THR A 297 -27.11 8.18 -4.86
CA THR A 297 -26.21 7.10 -5.32
C THR A 297 -26.28 6.88 -6.84
N ALA A 298 -27.43 7.09 -7.45
CA ALA A 298 -27.60 7.02 -8.89
C ALA A 298 -26.83 8.11 -9.65
N LYS A 299 -26.75 9.34 -9.10
CA LYS A 299 -25.95 10.41 -9.70
C LYS A 299 -24.47 10.01 -9.74
N ILE A 300 -23.97 9.40 -8.65
CA ILE A 300 -22.60 8.86 -8.62
C ILE A 300 -22.40 7.82 -9.72
N VAL A 301 -23.36 6.89 -9.88
CA VAL A 301 -23.28 5.88 -10.95
C VAL A 301 -23.23 6.53 -12.32
N TYR A 302 -24.14 7.47 -12.63
CA TYR A 302 -24.15 8.17 -13.91
C TYR A 302 -22.87 8.99 -14.15
N ASP A 303 -22.43 9.78 -13.17
CA ASP A 303 -21.21 10.59 -13.27
C ASP A 303 -19.98 9.69 -13.57
N LEU A 304 -19.92 8.49 -13.00
CA LEU A 304 -18.80 7.56 -13.21
C LEU A 304 -18.83 6.86 -14.57
N ILE A 305 -20.01 6.55 -15.10
CA ILE A 305 -20.16 5.74 -16.32
C ILE A 305 -20.56 6.56 -17.55
N GLU A 306 -20.82 7.85 -17.42
CA GLU A 306 -21.29 8.73 -18.52
C GLU A 306 -20.52 8.50 -19.84
N PRO A 307 -19.17 8.45 -19.87
CA PRO A 307 -18.42 8.23 -21.11
C PRO A 307 -18.58 6.83 -21.73
N LEU A 308 -19.13 5.89 -20.97
CA LEU A 308 -19.28 4.47 -21.30
C LEU A 308 -20.73 4.09 -21.64
N LEU A 309 -21.68 5.02 -21.50
CA LEU A 309 -23.08 4.79 -21.87
C LEU A 309 -23.21 4.49 -23.36
N HIS A 310 -24.29 3.78 -23.73
CA HIS A 310 -24.65 3.42 -25.11
C HIS A 310 -23.68 2.49 -25.85
N ARG A 311 -22.64 1.99 -25.18
CA ARG A 311 -21.59 1.16 -25.79
C ARG A 311 -21.74 -0.34 -25.52
N GLY A 312 -22.80 -0.77 -24.84
CA GLY A 312 -23.04 -2.18 -24.50
C GLY A 312 -22.16 -2.69 -23.35
N HIS A 313 -21.70 -1.80 -22.47
CA HIS A 313 -21.00 -2.20 -21.25
C HIS A 313 -21.97 -2.86 -20.26
N THR A 314 -21.42 -3.68 -19.36
CA THR A 314 -22.13 -4.22 -18.21
C THR A 314 -21.55 -3.62 -16.93
N VAL A 315 -22.38 -2.92 -16.15
CA VAL A 315 -22.00 -2.36 -14.84
C VAL A 315 -22.37 -3.36 -13.74
N ILE A 316 -21.45 -3.60 -12.82
CA ILE A 316 -21.59 -4.62 -11.78
C ILE A 316 -21.43 -3.91 -10.46
N MET A 317 -22.47 -3.94 -9.63
CA MET A 317 -22.56 -3.07 -8.46
C MET A 317 -22.95 -3.84 -7.21
N ASP A 318 -22.50 -3.32 -6.07
CA ASP A 318 -22.91 -3.76 -4.73
C ASP A 318 -24.33 -3.24 -4.41
N ASN A 319 -24.94 -3.77 -3.35
CA ASN A 319 -26.30 -3.50 -2.90
C ASN A 319 -26.56 -2.03 -2.55
N PHE A 320 -25.52 -1.24 -2.29
CA PHE A 320 -25.62 0.19 -2.00
C PHE A 320 -26.12 1.01 -3.22
N TYR A 321 -25.84 0.55 -4.44
CA TYR A 321 -26.16 1.29 -5.67
C TYR A 321 -27.37 0.72 -6.40
N ASN A 322 -27.60 -0.60 -6.36
CA ASN A 322 -28.61 -1.25 -7.18
C ASN A 322 -30.05 -0.89 -6.75
N SER A 323 -30.87 -0.52 -7.72
CA SER A 323 -32.34 -0.42 -7.58
C SER A 323 -33.02 -0.76 -8.92
N PRO A 324 -34.28 -1.26 -8.90
CA PRO A 324 -34.98 -1.61 -10.14
C PRO A 324 -35.08 -0.44 -11.14
N LEU A 325 -35.36 0.77 -10.64
CA LEU A 325 -35.47 1.97 -11.46
C LEU A 325 -34.14 2.35 -12.11
N LEU A 326 -33.03 2.30 -11.36
CA LEU A 326 -31.70 2.58 -11.91
C LEU A 326 -31.35 1.60 -13.05
N LEU A 327 -31.53 0.30 -12.83
CA LEU A 327 -31.16 -0.72 -13.81
C LEU A 327 -31.98 -0.59 -15.10
N ARG A 328 -33.29 -0.33 -15.00
CA ARG A 328 -34.13 -0.07 -16.17
C ARG A 328 -33.65 1.16 -16.95
N SER A 329 -33.36 2.25 -16.26
CA SER A 329 -32.88 3.48 -16.90
C SER A 329 -31.55 3.26 -17.62
N LEU A 330 -30.61 2.52 -17.00
CA LEU A 330 -29.34 2.15 -17.63
C LEU A 330 -29.54 1.22 -18.84
N LYS A 331 -30.48 0.28 -18.75
CA LYS A 331 -30.83 -0.61 -19.87
C LYS A 331 -31.33 0.17 -21.09
N LYS A 332 -32.15 1.20 -20.90
CA LYS A 332 -32.57 2.11 -21.99
C LYS A 332 -31.39 2.82 -22.66
N GLN A 333 -30.33 3.06 -21.90
CA GLN A 333 -29.08 3.64 -22.40
C GLN A 333 -28.10 2.60 -22.95
N LYS A 334 -28.59 1.40 -23.32
CA LYS A 334 -27.78 0.26 -23.82
C LYS A 334 -26.61 -0.09 -22.90
N THR A 335 -26.86 -0.04 -21.59
CA THR A 335 -25.91 -0.43 -20.55
C THR A 335 -26.56 -1.51 -19.70
N ASP A 336 -25.99 -2.72 -19.74
CA ASP A 336 -26.44 -3.80 -18.89
C ASP A 336 -25.98 -3.60 -17.45
N CYS A 337 -26.72 -4.16 -16.51
CA CYS A 337 -26.39 -4.08 -15.10
C CYS A 337 -26.77 -5.36 -14.36
N PHE A 338 -25.99 -5.72 -13.35
CA PHE A 338 -26.40 -6.71 -12.36
C PHE A 338 -25.64 -6.58 -11.05
N GLY A 339 -26.18 -7.16 -9.99
CA GLY A 339 -25.54 -7.17 -8.69
C GLY A 339 -26.49 -7.58 -7.58
N THR A 340 -26.04 -7.39 -6.34
CA THR A 340 -26.84 -7.64 -5.15
C THR A 340 -27.89 -6.55 -4.97
N LEU A 341 -29.06 -6.90 -4.45
CA LEU A 341 -30.19 -5.98 -4.28
C LEU A 341 -30.68 -6.03 -2.84
N ARG A 342 -30.97 -4.86 -2.27
CA ARG A 342 -31.76 -4.79 -1.03
C ARG A 342 -33.23 -4.86 -1.38
N LEU A 343 -33.96 -5.77 -0.74
CA LEU A 343 -35.37 -6.01 -1.07
C LEU A 343 -36.30 -4.86 -0.66
N ASN A 344 -35.86 -3.98 0.23
CA ASN A 344 -36.60 -2.81 0.71
C ASN A 344 -36.77 -1.69 -0.36
N ARG A 345 -35.94 -1.68 -1.41
CA ARG A 345 -35.95 -0.65 -2.48
C ARG A 345 -37.31 -0.47 -3.15
N GLU A 346 -37.51 0.72 -3.70
CA GLU A 346 -38.70 1.03 -4.49
C GLU A 346 -38.82 0.12 -5.72
N PHE A 347 -40.07 -0.14 -6.14
CA PHE A 347 -40.44 -1.00 -7.27
C PHE A 347 -40.08 -2.50 -7.17
N VAL A 348 -39.47 -2.94 -6.06
CA VAL A 348 -39.39 -4.37 -5.73
C VAL A 348 -40.80 -4.87 -5.34
N PRO A 349 -41.32 -5.96 -5.95
CA PRO A 349 -42.68 -6.39 -5.71
C PRO A 349 -42.84 -7.04 -4.33
N ASP A 350 -43.99 -6.81 -3.69
CA ASP A 350 -44.30 -7.31 -2.34
C ASP A 350 -44.14 -8.83 -2.20
N SER A 351 -44.39 -9.56 -3.30
CA SER A 351 -44.25 -11.03 -3.36
C SER A 351 -42.85 -11.56 -3.05
N ILE A 352 -41.81 -10.72 -3.20
CA ILE A 352 -40.45 -11.06 -2.79
C ILE A 352 -39.91 -10.15 -1.69
N LYS A 353 -40.45 -8.93 -1.55
CA LYS A 353 -40.03 -7.93 -0.56
C LYS A 353 -40.21 -8.44 0.87
N THR A 354 -41.26 -9.21 1.13
CA THR A 354 -41.58 -9.75 2.44
C THR A 354 -40.90 -11.08 2.75
N LEU A 355 -40.11 -11.63 1.81
CA LEU A 355 -39.50 -12.95 2.00
C LEU A 355 -38.50 -12.95 3.15
N THR A 356 -38.64 -13.96 4.00
CA THR A 356 -37.79 -14.23 5.16
C THR A 356 -37.04 -15.54 5.02
N LYS A 357 -36.00 -15.73 5.84
CA LYS A 357 -35.19 -16.96 5.85
C LYS A 357 -36.00 -18.23 6.15
N THR A 358 -37.14 -18.10 6.82
CA THR A 358 -38.03 -19.20 7.22
C THR A 358 -38.97 -19.66 6.11
N GLU A 359 -39.22 -18.81 5.13
CA GLU A 359 -40.10 -19.13 3.99
C GLU A 359 -39.40 -19.90 2.88
N LEU A 360 -38.06 -19.95 2.91
CA LEU A 360 -37.24 -20.62 1.90
C LEU A 360 -36.34 -21.67 2.54
N ARG A 361 -36.28 -22.85 1.91
CA ARG A 361 -35.33 -23.91 2.27
C ARG A 361 -33.94 -23.58 1.73
N LYS A 362 -32.88 -23.99 2.42
CA LYS A 362 -31.51 -23.80 1.91
C LYS A 362 -31.35 -24.45 0.53
N GLY A 363 -30.82 -23.69 -0.42
CA GLY A 363 -30.70 -24.05 -1.84
C GLY A 363 -31.88 -23.61 -2.71
N GLU A 364 -33.01 -23.22 -2.12
CA GLU A 364 -34.21 -22.80 -2.85
C GLU A 364 -34.03 -21.41 -3.48
N VAL A 365 -34.67 -21.21 -4.63
CA VAL A 365 -34.63 -19.97 -5.40
C VAL A 365 -36.04 -19.53 -5.76
N VAL A 366 -36.34 -18.26 -5.52
CA VAL A 366 -37.54 -17.58 -6.02
C VAL A 366 -37.09 -16.49 -6.98
N ALA A 367 -37.80 -16.34 -8.09
CA ALA A 367 -37.51 -15.30 -9.07
C ALA A 367 -38.80 -14.62 -9.52
N THR A 368 -38.68 -13.33 -9.82
CA THR A 368 -39.73 -12.51 -10.42
C THR A 368 -39.14 -11.72 -11.59
N TYR A 369 -39.95 -11.51 -12.60
CA TYR A 369 -39.52 -11.03 -13.91
C TYR A 369 -40.37 -9.84 -14.35
N SER A 370 -39.71 -8.84 -14.91
CA SER A 370 -40.33 -7.83 -15.77
C SER A 370 -39.79 -8.02 -17.19
N SER A 371 -40.28 -7.27 -18.16
CA SER A 371 -39.88 -7.43 -19.56
C SER A 371 -38.36 -7.25 -19.79
N ASP A 372 -37.72 -6.45 -18.94
CA ASP A 372 -36.34 -5.99 -19.07
C ASP A 372 -35.44 -6.32 -17.85
N LEU A 373 -36.02 -6.88 -16.78
CA LEU A 373 -35.33 -7.14 -15.52
C LEU A 373 -35.74 -8.48 -14.90
N ALA A 374 -34.79 -9.12 -14.22
CA ALA A 374 -35.04 -10.25 -13.33
C ALA A 374 -34.53 -9.94 -11.92
N ILE A 375 -35.35 -10.22 -10.91
CA ILE A 375 -34.94 -10.27 -9.51
C ILE A 375 -34.98 -11.72 -9.04
N LEU A 376 -33.91 -12.16 -8.40
CA LEU A 376 -33.72 -13.52 -7.91
C LEU A 376 -33.37 -13.47 -6.42
N VAL A 377 -34.06 -14.27 -5.61
CA VAL A 377 -33.77 -14.48 -4.19
C VAL A 377 -33.40 -15.93 -4.00
N TRP A 378 -32.19 -16.17 -3.52
CA TRP A 378 -31.65 -17.51 -3.24
C TRP A 378 -31.35 -17.65 -1.75
N ARG A 379 -31.66 -18.83 -1.20
CA ARG A 379 -31.40 -19.14 0.21
C ARG A 379 -30.09 -19.90 0.36
N ASP A 380 -29.06 -19.26 0.92
CA ASP A 380 -27.82 -19.92 1.36
C ASP A 380 -27.81 -20.15 2.89
N ALA A 381 -26.86 -19.59 3.64
CA ALA A 381 -26.92 -19.44 5.09
C ALA A 381 -27.83 -18.28 5.50
N ASN A 382 -27.81 -17.19 4.70
CA ASN A 382 -28.76 -16.08 4.72
C ASN A 382 -29.52 -16.01 3.37
N LEU A 383 -30.39 -15.02 3.21
CA LEU A 383 -30.97 -14.71 1.90
C LEU A 383 -29.95 -13.94 1.05
N VAL A 384 -29.90 -14.25 -0.24
CA VAL A 384 -29.10 -13.52 -1.23
C VAL A 384 -30.05 -13.04 -2.31
N SER A 385 -30.23 -11.74 -2.43
CA SER A 385 -31.05 -11.14 -3.48
C SER A 385 -30.15 -10.52 -4.55
N MET A 386 -30.48 -10.81 -5.81
CA MET A 386 -29.77 -10.33 -6.98
C MET A 386 -30.75 -9.69 -7.95
N ILE A 387 -30.30 -8.67 -8.68
CA ILE A 387 -31.04 -8.06 -9.78
C ILE A 387 -30.17 -8.06 -11.05
N SER A 388 -30.78 -8.19 -12.22
CA SER A 388 -30.08 -8.22 -13.50
C SER A 388 -30.93 -7.78 -14.68
N THR A 389 -30.29 -7.16 -15.67
CA THR A 389 -30.89 -6.80 -16.98
C THR A 389 -30.77 -7.90 -18.04
N TYR A 390 -29.98 -8.97 -17.80
CA TYR A 390 -29.75 -10.00 -18.83
C TYR A 390 -29.57 -11.45 -18.32
N HIS A 391 -29.52 -11.69 -17.02
CA HIS A 391 -29.26 -13.04 -16.48
C HIS A 391 -30.56 -13.85 -16.42
N ASN A 392 -30.64 -14.94 -17.18
CA ASN A 392 -31.71 -15.93 -17.02
C ASN A 392 -31.47 -16.79 -15.77
N LEU A 393 -32.55 -17.29 -15.15
CA LEU A 393 -32.45 -18.20 -14.01
C LEU A 393 -31.78 -19.51 -14.44
N GLN A 394 -30.58 -19.75 -13.92
CA GLN A 394 -29.81 -20.99 -14.12
C GLN A 394 -29.19 -21.41 -12.79
N ILE A 395 -29.45 -22.65 -12.38
CA ILE A 395 -28.96 -23.29 -11.13
C ILE A 395 -28.19 -24.56 -11.52
N GLY A 396 -27.27 -25.03 -10.68
CA GLY A 396 -26.50 -26.24 -10.95
C GLY A 396 -25.33 -25.97 -11.88
N THR A 397 -24.63 -24.87 -11.62
CA THR A 397 -23.53 -24.38 -12.46
C THR A 397 -22.18 -24.86 -11.93
N GLN A 398 -21.10 -24.62 -12.67
CA GLN A 398 -19.75 -24.95 -12.23
C GLN A 398 -19.09 -23.74 -11.56
N ASP A 399 -18.40 -23.96 -10.45
CA ASP A 399 -17.59 -22.94 -9.80
C ASP A 399 -16.28 -22.65 -10.58
N LYS A 400 -15.42 -21.78 -10.03
CA LYS A 400 -14.11 -21.46 -10.63
C LYS A 400 -13.15 -22.65 -10.74
N TYR A 401 -13.43 -23.76 -10.06
CA TYR A 401 -12.63 -24.99 -10.07
C TYR A 401 -13.34 -26.13 -10.83
N ASN A 402 -14.34 -25.80 -11.66
CA ASN A 402 -15.18 -26.75 -12.41
C ASN A 402 -15.93 -27.75 -11.52
N ARG A 403 -16.15 -27.43 -10.24
CA ARG A 403 -16.97 -28.25 -9.34
C ARG A 403 -18.43 -27.87 -9.50
N LEU A 404 -19.28 -28.89 -9.58
CA LEU A 404 -20.72 -28.67 -9.67
C LEU A 404 -21.24 -28.05 -8.36
N THR A 405 -21.94 -26.92 -8.48
CA THR A 405 -22.52 -26.17 -7.37
C THR A 405 -23.98 -25.84 -7.65
N TYR A 406 -24.82 -25.96 -6.62
CA TYR A 406 -26.23 -25.62 -6.68
C TYR A 406 -26.49 -24.11 -6.50
N LYS A 407 -25.48 -23.28 -6.76
CA LYS A 407 -25.55 -21.82 -6.69
C LYS A 407 -26.04 -21.23 -8.03
N PRO A 408 -26.88 -20.18 -8.01
CA PRO A 408 -27.33 -19.53 -9.24
C PRO A 408 -26.16 -18.89 -10.01
N SER A 409 -26.21 -18.96 -11.35
CA SER A 409 -25.16 -18.41 -12.24
C SER A 409 -24.82 -16.95 -11.94
N ILE A 410 -25.84 -16.11 -11.77
CA ILE A 410 -25.70 -14.68 -11.47
C ILE A 410 -24.86 -14.42 -10.21
N VAL A 411 -24.95 -15.28 -9.19
CA VAL A 411 -24.18 -15.11 -7.96
C VAL A 411 -22.71 -15.52 -8.16
N LEU A 412 -22.46 -16.53 -9.00
CA LEU A 412 -21.09 -16.88 -9.39
C LEU A 412 -20.45 -15.79 -10.24
N ASP A 413 -21.20 -15.25 -11.20
CA ASP A 413 -20.74 -14.16 -12.08
C ASP A 413 -20.47 -12.88 -11.28
N TYR A 414 -21.30 -12.58 -10.28
CA TYR A 414 -21.07 -11.45 -9.37
C TYR A 414 -19.78 -11.62 -8.57
N ASN A 415 -19.64 -12.75 -7.86
CA ASN A 415 -18.44 -13.02 -7.06
C ASN A 415 -17.16 -12.98 -7.93
N ARG A 416 -17.21 -13.54 -9.15
CA ARG A 416 -16.08 -13.51 -10.09
C ARG A 416 -15.72 -12.08 -10.51
N SER A 417 -16.73 -11.27 -10.82
CA SER A 417 -16.51 -9.93 -11.36
C SER A 417 -16.05 -8.94 -10.30
N MET A 418 -16.65 -8.95 -9.11
CA MET A 418 -16.26 -8.09 -8.00
C MET A 418 -14.84 -8.39 -7.49
N GLY A 419 -14.37 -9.62 -7.68
CA GLY A 419 -12.99 -10.01 -7.39
C GLY A 419 -11.92 -9.18 -8.11
N GLY A 420 -12.25 -8.46 -9.19
CA GLY A 420 -11.34 -7.50 -9.82
C GLY A 420 -11.02 -6.29 -8.93
N VAL A 421 -12.02 -5.76 -8.23
CA VAL A 421 -11.87 -4.65 -7.28
C VAL A 421 -11.05 -5.12 -6.06
N ASP A 422 -11.38 -6.30 -5.54
CA ASP A 422 -10.68 -6.89 -4.41
C ASP A 422 -9.20 -7.14 -4.74
N ARG A 423 -8.91 -7.65 -5.94
CA ARG A 423 -7.54 -7.84 -6.40
C ARG A 423 -6.77 -6.53 -6.52
N LYS A 424 -7.40 -5.47 -7.05
CA LYS A 424 -6.78 -4.13 -7.06
C LYS A 424 -6.42 -3.72 -5.63
N ASP A 425 -7.36 -3.82 -4.69
CA ASP A 425 -7.10 -3.40 -3.32
C ASP A 425 -6.03 -4.25 -2.63
N GLN A 426 -5.94 -5.55 -2.93
CA GLN A 426 -4.83 -6.42 -2.52
C GLN A 426 -3.48 -5.93 -3.04
N PHE A 427 -3.39 -5.57 -4.32
CA PHE A 427 -2.14 -5.05 -4.89
C PHE A 427 -1.71 -3.74 -4.22
N LEU A 428 -2.67 -2.87 -3.91
CA LEU A 428 -2.38 -1.59 -3.26
C LEU A 428 -2.00 -1.75 -1.79
N SER A 429 -2.64 -2.67 -1.07
CA SER A 429 -2.32 -2.95 0.34
C SER A 429 -1.00 -3.70 0.51
N ALA A 430 -0.63 -4.54 -0.45
CA ALA A 430 0.63 -5.28 -0.38
C ALA A 430 1.86 -4.36 -0.46
N GLN A 431 1.77 -3.22 -1.17
CA GLN A 431 2.86 -2.27 -1.36
C GLN A 431 2.33 -0.83 -1.15
N PRO A 432 2.00 -0.45 0.10
CA PRO A 432 1.35 0.81 0.39
C PRO A 432 2.29 1.99 0.18
N LEU A 433 1.78 3.07 -0.40
CA LEU A 433 2.51 4.35 -0.48
C LEU A 433 2.06 5.33 0.60
N GLU A 434 0.85 5.14 1.09
CA GLU A 434 0.27 5.83 2.23
C GLU A 434 1.04 5.52 3.53
N ARG A 435 1.26 6.55 4.34
CA ARG A 435 1.89 6.42 5.65
C ARG A 435 0.83 6.38 6.73
N LEU A 436 0.87 5.37 7.60
CA LEU A 436 -0.09 5.19 8.68
C LEU A 436 -0.13 6.37 9.65
N ARG A 437 1.04 6.89 10.04
CA ARG A 437 1.19 7.97 11.03
C ARG A 437 1.07 9.39 10.46
N ASN A 438 0.89 9.56 9.14
CA ASN A 438 0.80 10.90 8.54
C ASN A 438 -0.59 11.51 8.78
N ARG A 439 -0.62 12.60 9.55
CA ARG A 439 -1.85 13.34 9.93
C ARG A 439 -2.34 14.31 8.84
N ILE A 440 -1.54 14.55 7.80
CA ILE A 440 -1.88 15.48 6.72
C ILE A 440 -2.70 14.73 5.65
N TRP A 441 -4.02 14.92 5.67
CA TRP A 441 -4.97 14.15 4.88
C TRP A 441 -4.70 14.20 3.36
N TYR A 442 -4.38 15.37 2.80
CA TYR A 442 -4.19 15.52 1.35
C TYR A 442 -2.93 14.81 0.84
N LYS A 443 -1.87 14.73 1.66
CA LYS A 443 -0.68 13.94 1.34
C LYS A 443 -0.98 12.44 1.36
N LYS A 444 -1.83 11.99 2.28
CA LYS A 444 -2.28 10.60 2.35
C LYS A 444 -3.14 10.25 1.14
N LEU A 445 -4.06 11.13 0.75
CA LEU A 445 -4.87 10.97 -0.45
C LEU A 445 -4.00 10.94 -1.72
N PHE A 446 -3.08 11.88 -1.88
CA PHE A 446 -2.14 11.90 -3.01
C PHE A 446 -1.38 10.57 -3.13
N ARG A 447 -0.80 10.07 -2.03
CA ARG A 447 -0.06 8.80 -2.03
C ARG A 447 -0.95 7.60 -2.41
N ARG A 448 -2.21 7.58 -1.96
CA ARG A 448 -3.19 6.55 -2.34
C ARG A 448 -3.53 6.60 -3.84
N LEU A 449 -3.78 7.79 -4.38
CA LEU A 449 -4.05 8.01 -5.80
C LEU A 449 -2.81 7.65 -6.65
N TYR A 450 -1.63 8.05 -6.19
CA TYR A 450 -0.36 7.70 -6.82
C TYR A 450 -0.17 6.18 -6.85
N ASN A 451 -0.44 5.48 -5.74
CA ASN A 451 -0.36 4.02 -5.71
C ASN A 451 -1.32 3.35 -6.71
N ALA A 452 -2.55 3.86 -6.81
CA ALA A 452 -3.54 3.42 -7.79
C ALA A 452 -3.09 3.67 -9.24
N ALA A 453 -2.47 4.82 -9.51
CA ALA A 453 -1.94 5.15 -10.83
C ALA A 453 -0.76 4.24 -11.22
N ILE A 454 0.13 3.90 -10.29
CA ILE A 454 1.20 2.90 -10.52
C ILE A 454 0.61 1.52 -10.82
N PHE A 455 -0.45 1.13 -10.12
CA PHE A 455 -1.17 -0.10 -10.43
C PHE A 455 -1.81 -0.05 -11.84
N ASN A 456 -2.37 1.08 -12.25
CA ASN A 456 -2.88 1.25 -13.62
C ASN A 456 -1.76 1.13 -14.66
N CYS A 457 -0.58 1.71 -14.40
CA CYS A 457 0.60 1.51 -15.26
C CYS A 457 0.94 0.02 -15.38
N PHE A 458 0.93 -0.72 -14.26
CA PHE A 458 1.19 -2.15 -14.25
C PHE A 458 0.14 -2.94 -15.05
N VAL A 459 -1.14 -2.61 -14.95
CA VAL A 459 -2.21 -3.25 -15.73
C VAL A 459 -2.01 -3.04 -17.22
N ILE A 460 -1.69 -1.80 -17.64
CA ILE A 460 -1.42 -1.46 -19.05
C ILE A 460 -0.18 -2.21 -19.54
N PHE A 461 0.92 -2.18 -18.80
CA PHE A 461 2.17 -2.87 -19.15
C PHE A 461 1.97 -4.39 -19.25
N SER A 462 1.22 -4.97 -18.31
CA SER A 462 0.95 -6.41 -18.24
C SER A 462 -0.01 -6.91 -19.33
N SER A 463 -0.67 -6.01 -20.08
CA SER A 463 -1.50 -6.38 -21.23
C SER A 463 -0.67 -7.12 -22.30
N PHE A 464 0.63 -6.80 -22.40
CA PHE A 464 1.59 -7.48 -23.27
C PHE A 464 2.65 -8.26 -22.46
N HIS A 465 3.21 -7.69 -21.39
CA HIS A 465 4.33 -8.27 -20.63
C HIS A 465 3.87 -9.15 -19.45
N ARG A 466 3.25 -10.29 -19.74
CA ARG A 466 2.57 -11.14 -18.72
C ARG A 466 3.45 -11.82 -17.66
N LYS A 467 4.78 -11.71 -17.75
CA LYS A 467 5.73 -12.45 -16.89
C LYS A 467 6.34 -11.63 -15.74
N ILE A 468 6.07 -10.33 -15.65
CA ILE A 468 6.63 -9.48 -14.59
C ILE A 468 5.70 -9.44 -13.38
N SER A 469 6.26 -9.59 -12.17
CA SER A 469 5.48 -9.37 -10.95
C SER A 469 5.26 -7.88 -10.69
N HIS A 470 4.22 -7.51 -9.95
CA HIS A 470 3.96 -6.10 -9.61
C HIS A 470 5.14 -5.47 -8.84
N ARG A 471 5.79 -6.22 -7.94
CA ARG A 471 7.00 -5.78 -7.22
C ARG A 471 8.16 -5.50 -8.20
N GLN A 472 8.43 -6.44 -9.12
CA GLN A 472 9.46 -6.26 -10.14
C GLN A 472 9.18 -5.07 -11.05
N PHE A 473 7.92 -4.89 -11.48
CA PHE A 473 7.51 -3.73 -12.27
C PHE A 473 7.82 -2.41 -11.57
N ARG A 474 7.50 -2.29 -10.28
CA ARG A 474 7.79 -1.09 -9.47
C ARG A 474 9.29 -0.84 -9.33
N THR A 475 10.09 -1.89 -9.13
CA THR A 475 11.55 -1.79 -9.09
C THR A 475 12.10 -1.23 -10.41
N VAL A 476 11.73 -1.83 -11.54
CA VAL A 476 12.18 -1.38 -12.87
C VAL A 476 11.72 0.05 -13.15
N LEU A 477 10.47 0.38 -12.81
CA LEU A 477 9.95 1.74 -12.99
C LEU A 477 10.73 2.77 -12.16
N ALA A 478 10.96 2.52 -10.87
CA ALA A 478 11.70 3.44 -10.02
C ALA A 478 13.16 3.62 -10.49
N GLU A 479 13.81 2.52 -10.91
CA GLU A 479 15.15 2.56 -11.50
C GLU A 479 15.20 3.38 -12.79
N ASP A 480 14.24 3.19 -13.70
CA ASP A 480 14.19 3.93 -14.96
C ASP A 480 13.95 5.43 -14.73
N LEU A 481 13.10 5.80 -13.76
CA LEU A 481 12.84 7.19 -13.40
C LEU A 481 14.11 7.86 -12.85
N LEU A 482 14.82 7.20 -11.93
CA LEU A 482 16.06 7.73 -11.36
C LEU A 482 17.20 7.79 -12.39
N ARG A 483 17.32 6.77 -13.25
CA ARG A 483 18.33 6.73 -14.32
C ARG A 483 18.12 7.86 -15.31
N ARG A 484 16.87 8.15 -15.68
CA ARG A 484 16.55 9.22 -16.63
C ARG A 484 16.79 10.62 -16.05
N HIS A 485 16.36 10.87 -14.82
CA HIS A 485 16.31 12.22 -14.25
C HIS A 485 17.51 12.59 -13.38
N ARG A 486 18.25 11.62 -12.85
CA ARG A 486 19.43 11.86 -11.99
C ARG A 486 20.68 11.10 -12.42
N GLN A 487 20.60 10.31 -13.49
CA GLN A 487 21.70 9.45 -13.94
C GLN A 487 22.16 8.46 -12.85
N ILE A 488 21.27 8.15 -11.90
CA ILE A 488 21.51 7.16 -10.85
C ILE A 488 21.11 5.80 -11.39
N ASP A 489 22.04 4.86 -11.42
CA ASP A 489 21.77 3.49 -11.85
C ASP A 489 21.93 2.52 -10.67
N LEU A 490 20.82 2.21 -10.01
CA LEU A 490 20.79 1.32 -8.84
C LEU A 490 21.28 -0.11 -9.14
N THR A 491 21.41 -0.50 -10.41
CA THR A 491 21.94 -1.81 -10.82
C THR A 491 23.47 -1.85 -10.90
N THR A 492 24.12 -0.69 -11.08
CA THR A 492 25.59 -0.56 -11.23
C THR A 492 26.24 0.22 -10.11
N GLU A 493 25.47 1.02 -9.36
CA GLU A 493 25.93 1.63 -8.12
C GLU A 493 26.28 0.50 -7.15
N SER A 494 27.59 0.27 -7.03
CA SER A 494 28.13 -0.57 -5.97
C SER A 494 27.62 0.02 -4.66
N ARG A 495 26.79 -0.73 -3.92
CA ARG A 495 26.43 -0.42 -2.53
C ARG A 495 27.71 0.08 -1.87
N CYS A 496 27.74 1.36 -1.49
CA CYS A 496 28.93 2.06 -1.02
C CYS A 496 29.37 1.54 0.37
N LEU A 497 29.76 0.29 0.42
CA LEU A 497 30.49 -0.40 1.48
C LEU A 497 31.46 -1.38 0.81
N ASN A 498 32.22 -0.87 -0.16
CA ASN A 498 33.51 -1.45 -0.46
C ASN A 498 34.55 -0.44 0.03
N MET A 499 34.96 -0.58 1.29
CA MET A 499 36.27 -0.11 1.72
C MET A 499 37.32 -0.85 0.88
N LYS A 500 37.61 -0.33 -0.31
CA LYS A 500 38.92 -0.53 -0.91
C LYS A 500 39.86 0.44 -0.21
N SER A 501 40.41 -0.01 0.92
CA SER A 501 41.77 0.42 1.26
C SER A 501 42.68 -0.19 0.20
N LYS A 502 43.12 0.63 -0.75
CA LYS A 502 44.30 0.34 -1.57
C LYS A 502 45.14 1.60 -1.70
N THR A 503 46.30 1.54 -1.05
CA THR A 503 47.60 1.94 -1.60
C THR A 503 48.58 0.95 -0.97
N THR A 504 49.35 0.13 -1.69
CA THR A 504 49.93 0.21 -3.06
C THR A 504 50.42 -1.20 -3.44
N GLY A 505 50.40 -1.71 -4.67
CA GLY A 505 50.08 -1.13 -5.98
C GLY A 505 49.79 -2.24 -7.03
N GLN A 506 49.15 -1.80 -8.12
CA GLN A 506 49.24 -2.21 -9.54
C GLN A 506 49.50 -3.69 -9.90
N GLU A 507 48.78 -4.35 -10.81
CA GLU A 507 47.86 -3.89 -11.84
C GLU A 507 47.06 -5.08 -12.42
N THR A 508 45.89 -4.71 -12.96
CA THR A 508 45.19 -5.29 -14.12
C THR A 508 44.51 -6.67 -14.12
N THR A 509 43.25 -6.60 -14.59
CA THR A 509 42.48 -7.58 -15.39
C THR A 509 41.91 -8.80 -14.68
N THR A 510 40.66 -8.71 -14.19
CA THR A 510 39.40 -9.14 -14.86
C THR A 510 39.17 -10.65 -14.81
N LEU A 511 37.99 -11.07 -14.30
CA LEU A 511 36.98 -11.84 -15.05
C LEU A 511 36.06 -12.65 -14.10
N ILE A 512 34.79 -12.27 -14.10
CA ILE A 512 33.60 -13.13 -14.30
C ILE A 512 33.72 -14.58 -13.79
N LYS A 513 32.99 -14.93 -12.72
CA LYS A 513 32.54 -16.31 -12.50
C LYS A 513 31.04 -16.44 -12.77
N ARG A 514 30.76 -16.84 -14.01
CA ARG A 514 29.52 -17.48 -14.43
C ARG A 514 29.26 -18.72 -13.56
N ARG A 515 27.98 -18.90 -13.22
CA ARG A 515 27.40 -20.15 -12.71
C ARG A 515 27.93 -21.35 -13.50
N HIS A 516 28.43 -22.35 -12.77
CA HIS A 516 28.80 -23.65 -13.29
C HIS A 516 27.60 -24.30 -13.98
N LYS A 517 27.68 -24.46 -15.30
CA LYS A 517 26.94 -25.49 -16.02
C LYS A 517 27.89 -26.66 -16.18
N THR A 518 27.47 -27.80 -15.66
CA THR A 518 28.12 -29.10 -15.80
C THR A 518 28.35 -29.41 -17.28
N GLN A 519 29.61 -29.54 -17.69
CA GLN A 519 29.99 -30.18 -18.94
C GLN A 519 31.10 -31.21 -18.69
N ALA A 520 30.98 -32.30 -19.44
CA ALA A 520 31.65 -33.57 -19.26
C ALA A 520 33.19 -33.49 -19.26
N ARG A 521 33.80 -34.43 -18.53
CA ARG A 521 35.26 -34.61 -18.42
C ARG A 521 35.87 -34.94 -19.78
N THR A 522 36.81 -34.11 -20.23
CA THR A 522 37.76 -34.46 -21.29
C THR A 522 38.91 -35.24 -20.66
N ILE A 523 39.11 -36.48 -21.11
CA ILE A 523 40.32 -37.26 -20.85
C ILE A 523 41.44 -36.57 -21.64
N VAL A 524 42.55 -36.23 -20.98
CA VAL A 524 43.78 -35.76 -21.65
C VAL A 524 44.93 -36.67 -21.20
N GLU A 525 45.66 -37.13 -22.21
CA GLU A 525 46.79 -38.06 -22.12
C GLU A 525 48.00 -37.44 -21.38
N ALA A 526 48.87 -38.32 -20.90
CA ALA A 526 49.89 -38.12 -19.88
C ALA A 526 50.87 -36.93 -20.09
N ASN A 527 51.13 -36.17 -19.02
CA ASN A 527 52.47 -35.97 -18.39
C ASN A 527 52.44 -34.97 -17.21
N HIS A 528 51.49 -35.12 -16.27
CA HIS A 528 51.45 -34.28 -15.08
C HIS A 528 52.43 -34.76 -14.01
N PHE A 529 53.62 -34.15 -13.94
CA PHE A 529 54.61 -34.48 -12.92
C PHE A 529 54.42 -33.62 -11.64
N PRO A 530 54.48 -34.24 -10.45
CA PRO A 530 54.37 -33.50 -9.21
C PRO A 530 55.72 -32.92 -8.78
N ILE A 531 55.71 -31.65 -8.38
CA ILE A 531 56.86 -30.94 -7.83
C ILE A 531 56.64 -30.59 -6.36
N ARG A 532 57.74 -30.49 -5.61
CA ARG A 532 57.72 -30.26 -4.17
C ARG A 532 57.90 -28.77 -3.87
N THR A 533 56.91 -28.14 -3.23
CA THR A 533 56.85 -26.68 -3.04
C THR A 533 57.40 -26.20 -1.69
N GLY A 534 57.95 -27.09 -0.87
CA GLY A 534 58.67 -26.77 0.38
C GLY A 534 57.83 -26.22 1.55
N SER A 535 56.56 -25.87 1.32
CA SER A 535 55.65 -25.23 2.29
C SER A 535 54.42 -26.10 2.56
N LYS A 536 54.14 -26.43 3.84
CA LYS A 536 52.98 -27.24 4.29
C LYS A 536 51.67 -26.45 4.43
N ASN A 537 51.63 -25.20 3.97
CA ASN A 537 50.48 -24.31 4.17
C ASN A 537 49.41 -24.39 3.07
N THR A 538 49.52 -25.35 2.15
CA THR A 538 48.55 -25.54 1.08
C THR A 538 47.79 -26.85 1.22
N CYS A 539 46.51 -26.86 0.84
CA CYS A 539 45.63 -28.01 0.98
C CYS A 539 45.40 -28.69 -0.38
N CYS A 540 45.33 -30.02 -0.38
CA CYS A 540 45.02 -30.80 -1.57
C CYS A 540 43.64 -30.43 -2.10
N TRP A 541 43.59 -30.16 -3.40
CA TRP A 541 42.39 -29.76 -4.11
C TRP A 541 41.41 -30.91 -4.33
N MET A 542 41.91 -32.15 -4.45
CA MET A 542 41.05 -33.32 -4.68
C MET A 542 40.52 -33.97 -3.40
N CYS A 543 41.12 -33.70 -2.24
CA CYS A 543 40.67 -34.33 -1.00
C CYS A 543 39.50 -33.55 -0.37
N PRO A 544 38.38 -34.22 -0.03
CA PRO A 544 37.23 -33.57 0.61
C PRO A 544 37.59 -32.88 1.93
N LYS A 545 38.54 -33.45 2.68
CA LYS A 545 39.01 -32.92 3.97
C LYS A 545 40.14 -31.88 3.85
N LYS A 546 40.49 -31.42 2.64
CA LYS A 546 41.55 -30.42 2.38
C LYS A 546 42.86 -30.72 3.11
N THR A 547 43.34 -31.96 2.97
CA THR A 547 44.58 -32.43 3.61
C THR A 547 45.77 -31.56 3.22
N ARG A 548 46.60 -31.15 4.19
CA ARG A 548 47.78 -30.32 3.91
C ARG A 548 48.79 -31.11 3.07
N THR A 549 49.27 -30.51 1.98
CA THR A 549 50.23 -31.11 1.05
C THR A 549 51.34 -30.13 0.72
N ILE A 550 52.50 -30.70 0.36
CA ILE A 550 53.69 -29.98 -0.15
C ILE A 550 53.92 -30.29 -1.64
N TRP A 551 52.99 -31.00 -2.26
CA TRP A 551 53.07 -31.45 -3.63
C TRP A 551 52.05 -30.69 -4.47
N LYS A 552 52.50 -30.29 -5.66
CA LYS A 552 51.72 -29.53 -6.63
C LYS A 552 52.02 -30.10 -8.00
N CYS A 553 51.00 -30.22 -8.86
CA CYS A 553 51.27 -30.51 -10.26
C CYS A 553 51.92 -29.28 -10.90
N GLU A 554 53.07 -29.45 -11.54
CA GLU A 554 53.79 -28.36 -12.19
C GLU A 554 52.96 -27.71 -13.31
N GLU A 555 52.28 -28.53 -14.12
CA GLU A 555 51.55 -28.04 -15.29
C GLU A 555 50.17 -27.48 -14.95
N CYS A 556 49.44 -28.11 -14.02
CA CYS A 556 48.09 -27.66 -13.65
C CYS A 556 48.08 -26.58 -12.57
N ASP A 557 49.20 -26.39 -11.88
CA ASP A 557 49.31 -25.50 -10.74
C ASP A 557 48.32 -25.81 -9.59
N VAL A 558 47.87 -27.07 -9.50
CA VAL A 558 46.93 -27.54 -8.47
C VAL A 558 47.68 -28.32 -7.38
N ASN A 559 47.38 -28.02 -6.12
CA ASN A 559 47.95 -28.75 -4.98
C ASN A 559 47.30 -30.13 -4.86
N LEU A 560 48.12 -31.18 -4.85
CA LEU A 560 47.69 -32.57 -4.84
C LEU A 560 48.41 -33.31 -3.71
N CYS A 561 47.79 -34.33 -3.15
CA CYS A 561 48.50 -35.30 -2.30
C CYS A 561 48.89 -36.48 -3.18
N ILE A 562 50.15 -36.92 -3.07
CA ILE A 562 50.65 -38.17 -3.65
C ILE A 562 50.63 -39.23 -2.58
#